data_AF-A0A920UVD7-F1
#
_entry.id   AF-A0A920UVD7-F1
#
_cell.length_a   1.000
_cell.length_b   1.000
_cell.length_c   1.000
_cell.angle_alpha   90.00
_cell.angle_beta   90.00
_cell.angle_gamma   90.00
#
_symmetry.space_group_name_H-M   'P 1'
#
loop_
_entity.id
_entity.type
_entity.pdbx_description
1 polymer ?
#
loop_
_entity_poly.entity_id
_entity_poly.type
_entity_poly.pdbx_seq_one_letter_code
_entity_poly.pdbx_strand_id
1 'polypeptide(L)'
;MIAKMVVTSMKALDALTPVFPHPDKTDPPPDEETLENIYLAAFRAADHGLLRPWRFLIIRGESRAKLGELFLQASLEQDPDLPPEKQESIRQKPSRAPLILVTISCPQKTFPKFLF
;
A
#
# COMPACT_ATOMS: atom_id res chain seq x y z
N MET A 1 -13.62 10.52 32.85
CA MET A 1 -14.48 10.41 31.66
C MET A 1 -13.86 9.37 30.75
N ILE A 2 -14.42 8.16 30.68
CA ILE A 2 -13.93 7.08 29.80
C ILE A 2 -14.73 7.22 28.51
N ALA A 3 -14.06 7.60 27.41
CA ALA A 3 -14.71 7.61 26.10
C ALA A 3 -15.07 6.17 25.74
N LYS A 4 -16.36 5.90 25.63
CA LYS A 4 -16.89 4.60 25.21
C LYS A 4 -16.54 4.47 23.72
N MET A 5 -15.57 3.62 23.40
CA MET A 5 -15.24 3.28 22.02
C MET A 5 -16.46 2.58 21.43
N VAL A 6 -17.19 3.28 20.55
CA VAL A 6 -18.35 2.69 19.85
C VAL A 6 -17.79 1.83 18.74
N VAL A 7 -17.62 0.54 19.02
CA VAL A 7 -17.35 -0.46 17.98
C VAL A 7 -18.65 -0.69 17.23
N THR A 8 -18.77 -0.10 16.04
CA THR A 8 -19.91 -0.37 15.16
C THR A 8 -19.71 -1.76 14.55
N SER A 9 -20.51 -2.74 14.96
CA SER A 9 -20.49 -4.08 14.37
C SER A 9 -21.06 -4.03 12.95
N MET A 10 -20.19 -3.97 11.94
CA MET A 10 -20.55 -4.13 10.53
C MET A 10 -20.57 -5.62 10.16
N LYS A 11 -21.56 -6.08 9.38
CA LYS A 11 -21.53 -7.46 8.89
C LYS A 11 -20.43 -7.60 7.83
N ALA A 12 -19.78 -8.76 7.77
CA ALA A 12 -18.73 -9.01 6.78
C ALA A 12 -19.19 -8.78 5.33
N LEU A 13 -20.45 -9.09 5.03
CA LEU A 13 -21.01 -8.83 3.69
C LEU A 13 -21.03 -7.34 3.36
N ASP A 14 -21.45 -6.50 4.31
CA ASP A 14 -21.52 -5.04 4.15
C ASP A 14 -20.14 -4.42 3.94
N ALA A 15 -19.07 -5.08 4.40
CA ALA A 15 -17.68 -4.66 4.18
C ALA A 15 -17.15 -5.01 2.79
N LEU A 16 -17.64 -6.11 2.20
CA LEU A 16 -17.10 -6.72 0.98
C LEU A 16 -17.87 -6.35 -0.29
N THR A 17 -19.14 -5.95 -0.17
CA THR A 17 -19.99 -5.63 -1.32
C THR A 17 -20.03 -4.17 -1.80
N PRO A 18 -19.61 -3.13 -1.04
CA PRO A 18 -19.75 -1.76 -1.50
C PRO A 18 -18.70 -1.40 -2.55
N VAL A 19 -19.08 -0.50 -3.48
CA VAL A 19 -18.12 0.19 -4.34
C VAL A 19 -17.58 1.38 -3.55
N PHE A 20 -16.31 1.36 -3.18
CA PHE A 20 -15.69 2.48 -2.49
C PHE A 20 -15.45 3.63 -3.48
N PRO A 21 -15.88 4.87 -3.17
CA PRO A 21 -15.48 6.03 -3.94
C PRO A 21 -13.96 6.21 -3.84
N HIS A 22 -13.35 6.87 -4.82
CA HIS A 22 -11.95 7.28 -4.69
C HIS A 22 -11.83 8.24 -3.50
N PRO A 23 -11.00 7.91 -2.49
CA PRO A 23 -10.85 8.78 -1.33
C PRO A 23 -10.27 10.12 -1.77
N ASP A 24 -10.74 11.19 -1.15
CA ASP A 24 -10.23 12.53 -1.40
C ASP A 24 -8.77 12.62 -0.95
N LYS A 25 -7.96 13.35 -1.72
CA LYS A 25 -6.50 13.49 -1.49
C LYS A 25 -6.13 14.08 -0.12
N THR A 26 -7.11 14.58 0.62
CA THR A 26 -6.95 15.31 1.89
C THR A 26 -7.11 14.45 3.14
N ASP A 27 -7.47 13.17 3.00
CA ASP A 27 -7.64 12.31 4.17
C ASP A 27 -6.31 12.14 4.92
N PRO A 28 -6.34 12.09 6.27
CA PRO A 28 -5.16 11.78 7.04
C PRO A 28 -4.67 10.36 6.71
N PRO A 29 -3.36 10.07 6.88
CA PRO A 29 -2.90 8.70 6.80
C PRO A 29 -3.59 7.85 7.87
N PRO A 30 -3.79 6.54 7.62
CA PRO A 30 -4.26 5.63 8.66
C PRO A 30 -3.31 5.66 9.86
N ASP A 31 -3.88 5.58 11.06
CA ASP A 31 -3.10 5.43 12.28
C ASP A 31 -2.47 4.03 12.39
N GLU A 32 -1.61 3.84 13.38
CA GLU A 32 -0.84 2.60 13.52
C GLU A 32 -1.75 1.39 13.81
N GLU A 33 -2.79 1.56 14.62
CA GLU A 33 -3.78 0.49 14.90
C GLU A 33 -4.53 0.07 13.62
N THR A 34 -4.91 1.04 12.80
CA THR A 34 -5.54 0.78 11.50
C THR A 34 -4.57 0.07 10.56
N LEU A 35 -3.30 0.47 10.51
CA LEU A 35 -2.26 -0.19 9.72
C LEU A 35 -2.01 -1.63 10.17
N GLU A 36 -1.95 -1.88 11.47
CA GLU A 36 -1.83 -3.23 12.04
C GLU A 36 -2.99 -4.12 11.61
N ASN A 37 -4.22 -3.62 11.69
CA ASN A 37 -5.41 -4.34 11.22
C ASN A 37 -5.35 -4.64 9.71
N ILE A 38 -4.85 -3.71 8.90
CA ILE A 38 -4.61 -3.92 7.47
C ILE A 38 -3.59 -5.05 7.25
N TYR A 39 -2.47 -5.07 7.98
CA TYR A 39 -1.47 -6.13 7.86
C TYR A 39 -2.02 -7.49 8.29
N LEU A 40 -2.73 -7.54 9.42
CA LEU A 40 -3.34 -8.77 9.92
C LEU A 40 -4.34 -9.34 8.92
N ALA A 41 -5.15 -8.50 8.28
CA ALA A 41 -6.04 -8.91 7.22
C ALA A 41 -5.27 -9.42 5.99
N ALA A 42 -4.26 -8.68 5.54
CA ALA A 42 -3.45 -9.04 4.36
C ALA A 42 -2.71 -10.39 4.54
N PHE A 43 -2.22 -10.68 5.75
CA PHE A 43 -1.54 -11.94 6.08
C PHE A 43 -2.45 -13.17 6.07
N ARG A 44 -3.77 -13.01 5.89
CA ARG A 44 -4.72 -14.11 5.73
C ARG A 44 -4.98 -14.48 4.27
N ALA A 45 -4.31 -13.83 3.33
CA ALA A 45 -4.29 -14.26 1.94
C ALA A 45 -3.86 -15.74 1.86
N ALA A 46 -4.48 -16.49 0.95
CA ALA A 46 -4.16 -17.90 0.77
C ALA A 46 -2.69 -18.07 0.35
N ASP A 47 -1.97 -18.92 1.07
CA ASP A 47 -0.54 -19.14 0.89
C ASP A 47 -0.24 -20.65 0.90
N HIS A 48 -0.05 -21.19 -0.29
CA HIS A 48 0.22 -22.59 -0.47
C HIS A 48 1.60 -22.95 0.09
N GLY A 49 1.61 -23.70 1.19
CA GLY A 49 2.84 -24.09 1.87
C GLY A 49 3.31 -23.11 2.94
N LEU A 50 2.50 -22.10 3.30
CA LEU A 50 2.78 -21.14 4.39
C LEU A 50 4.14 -20.45 4.25
N LEU A 51 4.55 -20.14 3.02
CA LEU A 51 5.87 -19.62 2.67
C LEU A 51 6.04 -18.14 3.04
N ARG A 52 4.93 -17.42 3.20
CA ARG A 52 4.84 -15.97 3.42
C ARG A 52 5.67 -15.20 2.38
N PRO A 53 5.41 -15.40 1.07
CA PRO A 53 6.24 -14.86 -0.01
C PRO A 53 5.98 -13.37 -0.30
N TRP A 54 5.80 -12.56 0.73
CA TRP A 54 5.50 -11.14 0.60
C TRP A 54 6.27 -10.30 1.62
N ARG A 55 6.60 -9.08 1.22
CA ARG A 55 7.11 -8.02 2.09
C ARG A 55 6.30 -6.76 1.87
N PHE A 56 6.02 -6.03 2.94
CA PHE A 56 5.38 -4.73 2.86
C PHE A 56 6.41 -3.62 3.10
N LEU A 57 6.34 -2.56 2.29
CA LEU A 57 7.12 -1.34 2.46
C LEU A 57 6.15 -0.16 2.57
N ILE A 58 6.26 0.58 3.67
CA ILE A 58 5.47 1.78 3.92
C ILE A 58 6.27 2.99 3.45
N ILE A 59 5.66 3.82 2.61
CA ILE A 59 6.23 5.09 2.15
C ILE A 59 5.32 6.22 2.61
N ARG A 60 5.82 7.03 3.54
CA ARG A 60 5.10 8.16 4.15
C ARG A 60 6.02 9.36 4.37
N GLY A 61 5.44 10.53 4.64
CA GLY A 61 6.19 11.77 4.86
C GLY A 61 7.04 12.16 3.65
N GLU A 62 8.27 12.60 3.89
CA GLU A 62 9.23 13.07 2.88
C GLU A 62 9.67 11.96 1.90
N SER A 63 9.56 10.69 2.28
CA SER A 63 9.96 9.57 1.42
C SER A 63 9.11 9.48 0.14
N ARG A 64 7.90 10.05 0.15
CA ARG A 64 7.05 10.15 -1.04
C ARG A 64 7.66 11.06 -2.11
N ALA A 65 8.30 12.16 -1.71
CA ALA A 65 8.99 13.05 -2.65
C ALA A 65 10.19 12.35 -3.29
N LYS A 66 10.97 11.59 -2.50
CA LYS A 66 12.07 10.75 -3.01
C LYS A 66 11.59 9.73 -4.03
N LEU A 67 10.45 9.07 -3.77
CA LEU A 67 9.82 8.17 -4.74
C LEU A 67 9.40 8.90 -6.02
N GLY A 68 8.94 10.16 -5.90
CA GLY A 68 8.57 11.00 -7.03
C GLY A 68 9.74 11.29 -7.96
N GLU A 69 10.91 11.59 -7.41
CA GLU A 69 12.14 11.76 -8.21
C GLU A 69 12.53 10.45 -8.91
N LEU A 70 12.43 9.30 -8.24
CA LEU A 70 12.71 7.99 -8.86
C LEU A 70 11.76 7.71 -10.04
N PHE A 71 10.48 8.07 -9.92
CA PHE A 71 9.53 7.94 -11.03
C PHE A 71 9.89 8.84 -12.21
N LEU A 72 10.32 10.07 -11.94
CA LEU A 72 10.78 10.98 -12.99
C LEU A 72 12.04 10.45 -13.68
N GLN A 73 13.04 10.03 -12.91
CA GLN A 73 14.28 9.45 -13.43
C GLN A 73 13.99 8.27 -14.36
N ALA A 74 13.21 7.29 -13.90
CA ALA A 74 12.83 6.13 -14.72
C ALA A 74 12.03 6.52 -15.98
N SER A 75 11.24 7.59 -15.91
CA SER A 75 10.47 8.07 -17.08
C SER A 75 11.38 8.75 -18.11
N LEU A 76 12.36 9.54 -17.67
CA LEU A 76 13.33 10.19 -18.54
C LEU A 76 14.30 9.20 -19.19
N GLU A 77 14.60 8.08 -18.54
CA GLU A 77 15.37 6.98 -19.14
C GLU A 77 14.63 6.36 -20.34
N GLN A 78 13.29 6.37 -20.33
CA GLN A 78 12.46 5.83 -21.41
C GLN A 78 12.16 6.89 -22.48
N ASP A 79 11.94 8.14 -22.09
CA ASP A 79 11.64 9.28 -22.97
C ASP A 79 12.38 10.54 -22.49
N PRO A 80 13.60 10.79 -23.00
CA PRO A 80 14.40 11.94 -22.59
C PRO A 80 13.78 13.31 -22.89
N ASP A 81 12.87 13.39 -23.87
CA ASP A 81 12.26 14.64 -24.35
C ASP A 81 10.89 14.93 -23.69
N LEU A 82 10.59 14.26 -22.57
CA LEU A 82 9.37 14.44 -21.79
C LEU A 82 9.11 15.92 -21.49
N PRO A 83 7.94 16.48 -21.87
CA PRO A 83 7.59 17.86 -21.57
C PRO A 83 7.61 18.18 -20.07
N PRO A 84 8.04 19.39 -19.64
CA PRO A 84 8.16 19.75 -18.23
C PRO A 84 6.87 19.54 -17.41
N GLU A 85 5.70 19.81 -18.00
CA GLU A 85 4.41 19.59 -17.33
C GLU A 85 4.17 18.11 -17.00
N LYS A 86 4.57 17.20 -17.91
CA LYS A 86 4.48 15.76 -17.65
C LYS A 86 5.49 15.32 -16.60
N GLN A 87 6.70 15.88 -16.61
CA GLN A 87 7.72 15.59 -15.60
C GLN A 87 7.20 15.92 -14.19
N GLU A 88 6.64 17.11 -13.99
CA GLU A 88 6.08 17.51 -12.70
C GLU A 88 4.87 16.66 -12.30
N SER A 89 3.98 16.36 -13.26
CA SER A 89 2.84 15.46 -13.02
C SER A 89 3.28 14.07 -12.55
N ILE A 90 4.37 13.53 -13.11
CA ILE A 90 4.97 12.25 -12.72
C ILE A 90 5.59 12.35 -11.32
N ARG A 91 6.39 13.38 -11.07
CA ARG A 91 7.02 13.65 -9.76
C ARG A 91 5.99 13.72 -8.64
N GLN A 92 4.83 14.33 -8.90
CA GLN A 92 3.76 14.49 -7.91
C GLN A 92 2.86 13.25 -7.74
N LYS A 93 3.03 12.18 -8.52
CA LYS A 93 2.18 10.97 -8.40
C LYS A 93 2.16 10.40 -6.99
N PRO A 94 3.30 10.20 -6.30
CA PRO A 94 3.30 9.65 -4.94
C PRO A 94 2.68 10.57 -3.89
N SER A 95 2.63 11.89 -4.15
CA SER A 95 2.05 12.87 -3.25
C SER A 95 0.52 12.84 -3.20
N ARG A 96 -0.13 12.09 -4.11
CA ARG A 96 -1.61 11.99 -4.20
C ARG A 96 -2.26 11.24 -3.04
N ALA A 97 -1.49 10.47 -2.27
CA ALA A 97 -1.95 9.74 -1.09
C ALA A 97 -1.04 10.07 0.10
N PRO A 98 -1.58 10.19 1.33
CA PRO A 98 -0.80 10.49 2.53
C PRO A 98 0.19 9.37 2.90
N LEU A 99 -0.13 8.13 2.51
CA LEU A 99 0.66 6.93 2.75
C LEU A 99 0.54 5.99 1.54
N ILE A 100 1.63 5.35 1.15
CA ILE A 100 1.66 4.32 0.12
C ILE A 100 2.15 3.02 0.77
N LEU A 101 1.36 1.96 0.65
CA LEU A 101 1.75 0.61 1.07
C LEU A 101 2.15 -0.21 -0.17
N VAL A 102 3.44 -0.48 -0.33
CA VAL A 102 3.97 -1.27 -1.42
C VAL A 102 4.02 -2.75 -1.01
N THR A 103 3.38 -3.61 -1.80
CA THR A 103 3.49 -5.06 -1.66
C THR A 103 4.59 -5.57 -2.58
N ILE A 104 5.58 -6.25 -2.03
CA ILE A 104 6.72 -6.81 -2.76
C ILE A 104 6.56 -8.32 -2.76
N SER A 105 6.47 -8.91 -3.96
CA SER A 105 6.49 -10.37 -4.12
C SER A 105 7.90 -10.91 -3.85
N CYS A 106 8.01 -11.89 -2.96
CA CYS A 106 9.25 -12.55 -2.55
C CYS A 106 9.10 -14.07 -2.70
N PRO A 107 8.93 -14.59 -3.93
CA PRO A 107 8.66 -15.99 -4.16
C PRO A 107 9.86 -16.86 -3.72
N GLN A 108 9.57 -17.93 -3.00
CA GLN A 108 10.57 -18.95 -2.64
C GLN A 108 10.63 -19.98 -3.76
N LYS A 109 11.82 -20.20 -4.33
CA LYS A 109 12.04 -21.23 -5.37
C LYS A 109 12.09 -22.65 -4.80
N THR A 110 12.41 -22.78 -3.51
CA THR A 110 12.58 -24.06 -2.83
C THR A 110 11.40 -24.29 -1.90
N PHE A 111 10.61 -25.31 -2.19
CA PHE A 111 9.63 -25.82 -1.24
C PHE A 111 10.38 -26.60 -0.16
N PRO A 112 10.21 -26.29 1.14
CA PRO A 112 10.68 -27.19 2.17
C PRO A 112 9.96 -28.52 1.97
N LYS A 113 10.71 -29.58 1.62
CA LYS A 113 10.16 -30.93 1.59
C LYS A 113 9.70 -31.22 3.01
N PHE A 114 8.40 -31.48 3.19
CA PHE A 114 7.91 -32.01 4.44
C PHE A 114 8.59 -33.36 4.67
N LEU A 115 9.56 -33.40 5.59
CA LEU A 115 10.01 -34.63 6.20
C LEU A 115 8.90 -35.02 7.18
N PHE A 116 8.07 -35.99 6.77
CA PHE A 116 7.28 -36.76 7.71
C PHE A 116 8.20 -37.71 8.47
#